data_AF-T2JBC2-F1
#
_entry.id   AF-T2JBC2-F1
#
_cell.length_a   1.000
_cell.length_b   1.000
_cell.length_c   1.000
_cell.angle_alpha   90.00
_cell.angle_beta   90.00
_cell.angle_gamma   90.00
#
_symmetry.space_group_name_H-M   'P 1'
#
loop_
_entity.id
_entity.type
_entity.pdbx_description
1 polymer ?
#
loop_
_entity_poly.entity_id
_entity_poly.type
_entity_poly.pdbx_seq_one_letter_code
_entity_poly.pdbx_strand_id
1 'polypeptide(L)' 'METQELKNLIKESVREVLREERLLLCNMLMPYVSDQEQKELDQELGKPQDYENEELIDMTDWVKK' A
#
# COMPACT_ATOMS: atom_id res chain seq x y z
N MET A 1 28.06 21.53 -11.40
CA MET A 1 26.71 20.92 -11.40
C MET A 1 25.75 21.96 -11.87
N GLU A 2 25.05 21.67 -12.96
CA GLU A 2 23.98 22.54 -13.43
C GLU A 2 22.87 22.58 -12.37
N THR A 3 22.25 23.73 -12.14
CA THR A 3 21.22 23.91 -11.10
C THR A 3 20.08 22.89 -11.23
N GLN A 4 19.82 22.43 -12.46
CA GLN A 4 18.81 21.43 -12.75
C GLN A 4 19.21 20.02 -12.32
N GLU A 5 20.48 19.65 -12.42
CA GLU A 5 20.98 18.34 -11.98
C GLU A 5 20.83 18.18 -10.47
N LEU A 6 21.16 19.23 -9.70
CA LEU A 6 20.99 19.24 -8.25
C LEU A 6 19.52 19.07 -7.85
N LYS A 7 18.60 19.77 -8.53
CA LYS A 7 17.15 19.64 -8.27
C LYS A 7 16.64 18.25 -8.56
N ASN A 8 17.11 17.62 -9.64
CA ASN A 8 16.72 16.26 -9.99
C ASN A 8 17.21 15.26 -8.94
N LEU A 9 18.47 15.38 -8.53
CA LEU A 9 19.05 14.54 -7.49
C LEU A 9 18.27 14.65 -6.17
N ILE A 10 17.99 15.87 -5.71
CA ILE A 10 17.19 16.09 -4.49
C ILE A 10 15.80 15.46 -4.62
N LYS A 11 15.14 15.63 -5.77
CA LYS A 11 13.80 15.09 -6.00
C LYS A 11 13.80 13.56 -5.96
N GLU A 12 14.82 12.91 -6.49
CA GLU A 12 14.96 11.47 -6.47
C GLU A 12 15.22 10.95 -5.06
N SER A 13 16.16 11.56 -4.33
CA SER A 13 16.45 11.19 -2.94
C SER A 13 15.23 11.35 -2.03
N VAL A 14 14.47 12.45 -2.17
CA VAL A 14 13.24 12.65 -1.39
C VAL A 14 12.16 11.63 -1.77
N ARG A 15 12.02 11.31 -3.06
CA ARG A 15 11.03 10.33 -3.53
C ARG A 15 11.33 8.93 -2.99
N GLU A 16 12.60 8.56 -2.90
CA GLU A 16 13.03 7.28 -2.35
C GLU A 16 12.64 7.17 -0.88
N VAL A 17 13.03 8.14 -0.06
CA VAL A 17 12.66 8.18 1.37
C VAL A 17 11.13 8.16 1.55
N LEU A 18 10.39 8.96 0.79
CA LEU A 18 8.92 8.97 0.89
C LEU A 18 8.27 7.63 0.55
N ARG A 19 8.87 6.82 -0.33
CA ARG A 19 8.34 5.48 -0.63
C ARG A 19 8.53 4.52 0.53
N GLU A 20 9.69 4.58 1.18
CA GLU A 20 10.00 3.77 2.36
C GLU A 20 9.11 4.17 3.54
N GLU A 21 9.06 5.46 3.86
CA GLU A 21 8.25 5.99 4.96
C GLU A 21 6.75 5.72 4.74
N ARG A 22 6.26 5.76 3.49
CA ARG A 22 4.88 5.39 3.18
C ARG A 22 4.59 3.93 3.51
N LEU A 23 5.51 3.01 3.22
CA LEU A 23 5.33 1.60 3.55
C LEU A 23 5.30 1.40 5.07
N LEU A 24 6.20 2.07 5.80
CA LEU A 24 6.22 2.06 7.26
C LEU A 24 4.94 2.62 7.85
N LEU A 25 4.44 3.74 7.31
CA LEU A 25 3.16 4.31 7.71
C LEU A 25 1.99 3.35 7.47
N CYS A 26 1.91 2.74 6.29
CA CYS A 26 0.87 1.73 6.02
C CYS A 26 0.93 0.60 7.04
N ASN A 27 2.12 0.06 7.34
CA ASN A 27 2.29 -0.98 8.35
C ASN A 27 1.86 -0.53 9.75
N MET A 28 2.18 0.71 10.14
CA MET A 28 1.76 1.28 11.43
C MET A 28 0.25 1.49 11.53
N LEU A 29 -0.42 1.77 10.41
CA LEU A 29 -1.86 1.98 10.35
C LEU A 29 -2.65 0.67 10.17
N MET A 30 -2.00 -0.44 9.81
CA MET A 30 -2.68 -1.73 9.71
C MET A 30 -3.12 -2.20 11.10
N PRO A 31 -4.41 -2.52 11.29
CA PRO A 31 -4.88 -3.06 12.55
C PRO A 31 -4.25 -4.43 12.81
N TYR A 32 -3.96 -4.72 14.07
CA TYR A 32 -3.62 -6.07 14.48
C TYR A 32 -4.86 -6.97 14.37
N VAL A 33 -4.69 -8.16 13.80
CA VAL A 33 -5.72 -9.19 13.71
C VAL A 33 -5.12 -10.47 14.30
N SER A 34 -5.81 -11.04 15.28
CA SER A 34 -5.45 -12.32 15.89
C SER A 34 -5.81 -13.50 14.97
N ASP A 35 -5.21 -14.67 15.20
CA ASP A 35 -5.54 -15.90 14.45
C ASP A 35 -7.02 -16.30 14.56
N GLN A 36 -7.69 -15.91 15.66
CA GLN A 36 -9.11 -16.18 15.85
C GLN A 36 -9.96 -15.24 15.00
N GLU A 37 -9.68 -13.94 15.05
CA GLU A 37 -10.37 -12.94 14.21
C GLU A 37 -10.15 -13.22 12.72
N GLN A 38 -8.94 -13.64 12.32
CA GLN A 38 -8.68 -14.03 10.93
C GLN A 38 -9.54 -15.23 10.50
N LYS A 39 -9.76 -16.22 11.36
CA LYS A 39 -10.62 -17.37 11.05
C LYS A 39 -12.09 -16.96 10.92
N GLU A 40 -12.55 -16.02 11.73
CA GLU A 40 -13.91 -15.48 11.66
C GLU A 40 -14.10 -14.72 10.33
N LEU A 41 -13.14 -13.87 9.95
CA LEU A 41 -13.13 -13.18 8.66
C LEU A 41 -13.15 -14.17 7.49
N ASP A 42 -12.31 -15.20 7.51
CA ASP A 42 -12.26 -16.22 6.45
C ASP A 42 -13.59 -17.01 6.34
N GLN A 43 -14.33 -17.17 7.45
CA GLN A 43 -15.63 -17.85 7.45
C GLN A 43 -16.76 -16.96 6.92
N GLU A 44 -16.74 -15.67 7.26
CA GLU A 44 -17.79 -14.72 6.86
C GLU A 44 -17.60 -14.19 5.43
N LEU A 45 -16.35 -13.92 5.04
CA LEU A 45 -15.98 -13.25 3.81
C LEU A 45 -15.28 -14.18 2.80
N GLY A 46 -15.03 -15.44 3.16
CA GLY A 46 -14.24 -16.35 2.33
C GLY A 46 -12.77 -15.95 2.25
N LYS A 47 -12.04 -16.61 1.34
CA LYS A 47 -10.62 -16.35 1.10
C LYS A 47 -10.42 -15.63 -0.21
N PRO A 48 -9.31 -14.87 -0.39
CA PRO A 48 -9.03 -14.20 -1.66
C PRO A 48 -9.08 -15.12 -2.89
N GLN A 49 -8.73 -16.41 -2.73
CA GLN A 49 -8.77 -17.39 -3.81
C GLN A 49 -10.21 -17.69 -4.31
N ASP A 50 -11.21 -17.48 -3.47
CA ASP A 50 -12.61 -17.73 -3.83
C ASP A 50 -13.12 -16.71 -4.88
N TYR A 51 -12.41 -15.59 -5.04
CA TYR A 51 -12.76 -14.45 -5.90
C TYR A 51 -11.88 -14.35 -7.16
N GLU A 52 -11.05 -15.35 -7.48
CA GLU A 52 -10.08 -15.26 -8.60
C GLU A 52 -10.71 -15.00 -9.97
N ASN A 53 -11.96 -15.44 -10.18
CA ASN A 53 -12.69 -15.28 -11.44
C ASN A 53 -13.62 -14.05 -11.44
N GLU A 54 -13.66 -13.30 -10.35
CA GLU A 54 -14.50 -12.11 -10.23
C GLU A 54 -13.80 -10.87 -10.78
N GLU A 55 -14.59 -9.92 -11.29
CA GLU A 55 -14.08 -8.65 -11.79
C GLU A 55 -13.63 -7.77 -10.62
N LEU A 56 -12.33 -7.48 -10.54
CA LEU A 56 -11.76 -6.63 -9.50
C LEU A 56 -12.14 -5.17 -9.73
N ILE A 57 -12.71 -4.54 -8.71
CA ILE A 57 -13.01 -3.11 -8.72
C ILE A 57 -11.77 -2.35 -8.26
N ASP A 58 -11.28 -1.42 -9.08
CA ASP A 58 -10.17 -0.54 -8.72
C ASP A 58 -10.62 0.46 -7.65
N MET A 59 -10.22 0.23 -6.40
CA MET A 59 -10.47 1.13 -5.28
C MET A 59 -9.34 2.15 -5.05
N THR A 60 -8.37 2.29 -5.97
CA THR A 60 -7.16 3.12 -5.78
C THR A 60 -7.28 4.55 -6.28
N ASP A 61 -8.48 5.00 -6.66
CA ASP A 61 -8.73 6.36 -7.15
C ASP A 61 -8.25 7.47 -6.20
N TRP A 62 -8.24 7.20 -4.89
CA TRP A 62 -7.76 8.13 -3.87
C TRP A 62 -6.22 8.27 -3.84
N VAL A 63 -5.48 7.33 -4.43
CA VAL A 63 -4.00 7.34 -4.50
C VAL A 63 -3.49 8.03 -5.76
N LYS A 64 -4.29 8.03 -6.83
CA LYS A 64 -3.90 8.55 -8.15
C LYS A 64 -3.96 10.08 -8.29
N LYS A 65 -4.35 10.80 -7.23
CA LYS A 65 -4.42 12.27 -7.20
C LYS A 65 -3.15 12.94 -6.72
#